data_AF-A0A9D1AGJ9-F1
#
_entry.id   AF-A0A9D1AGJ9-F1
#
_cell.length_a   1.000
_cell.length_b   1.000
_cell.length_c   1.000
_cell.angle_alpha   90.00
_cell.angle_beta   90.00
_cell.angle_gamma   90.00
#
_symmetry.space_group_name_H-M   'P 1'
#
loop_
_entity.id
_entity.type
_entity.pdbx_description
1 polymer ?
#
loop_
_entity_poly.entity_id
_entity_poly.type
_entity_poly.pdbx_seq_one_letter_code
_entity_poly.pdbx_strand_id
1 'polypeptide(L)'
;MKAKKLFAAAAAVLIAGTVLTFAGCVSRGADGLDGQDVSIYEIYEATNAARAEEGLDELTFLEFVSEYLSYDGSEAEQLISLQTSINRSLLSAVSVTANFRVSASFPSLGSEVVQSAGSGVIVEVDREEGDMYVITNCHVVYDDSALDGEISNDVHVYLYGQENERYAISAEVIGASLTYDIAVLRVDDSDTVRRSDAMAAGWTDAENISVGQTVYAIGNAAGEGISATTGIVSVDSEYITIDMGTETEDYRDYRTMRTSVPVYSGNSGGGLFDAGGNLVGIINSKTWGIPGETDDEPADNMSNAIPASVARRVAQCMIDWYEEDGAAHTNGVRRALIGVTLMSVSQRAVLDNDTNLVNIVETVEVDGINIGSPANGVLQTGDVITGIEVVGSDGTIKESVEVERIFNVIDTVLAVRAGDTVNFTLERGGDEMCVSLGEISQSEYTLTW
;
A
#
# COMPACT_ATOMS: atom_id res chain seq x y z
N MET A 1 22.63 48.37 -5.37
CA MET A 1 21.79 48.11 -4.16
C MET A 1 20.72 49.17 -3.87
N LYS A 2 20.80 50.42 -4.40
CA LYS A 2 19.70 51.42 -4.33
C LYS A 2 18.83 51.54 -5.59
N ALA A 3 19.24 50.93 -6.72
CA ALA A 3 18.44 50.89 -7.96
C ALA A 3 17.44 49.70 -8.00
N LYS A 4 17.74 48.57 -7.33
CA LYS A 4 16.83 47.41 -7.21
C LYS A 4 15.59 47.68 -6.33
N LYS A 5 15.61 48.72 -5.48
CA LYS A 5 14.46 49.11 -4.64
C LYS A 5 13.55 50.16 -5.29
N LEU A 6 13.95 50.75 -6.42
CA LEU A 6 13.12 51.74 -7.13
C LEU A 6 12.15 51.08 -8.13
N PHE A 7 12.49 49.88 -8.63
CA PHE A 7 11.60 49.14 -9.54
C PHE A 7 10.46 48.41 -8.81
N ALA A 8 10.63 48.10 -7.53
CA ALA A 8 9.54 47.69 -6.63
C ALA A 8 8.47 48.78 -6.41
N ALA A 9 8.64 50.00 -6.94
CA ALA A 9 7.64 51.07 -6.92
C ALA A 9 7.11 51.44 -8.32
N ALA A 10 7.65 50.87 -9.40
CA ALA A 10 7.19 51.11 -10.76
C ALA A 10 6.45 49.89 -11.35
N ALA A 11 6.87 48.67 -10.97
CA ALA A 11 6.11 47.45 -11.26
C ALA A 11 5.02 47.18 -10.20
N ALA A 12 5.19 47.63 -8.95
CA ALA A 12 4.15 47.55 -7.91
C ALA A 12 3.16 48.75 -7.92
N VAL A 13 3.17 49.56 -8.99
CA VAL A 13 2.13 50.56 -9.28
C VAL A 13 1.12 50.04 -10.33
N LEU A 14 1.29 48.80 -10.80
CA LEU A 14 0.21 48.02 -11.37
C LEU A 14 0.02 46.73 -10.56
N ILE A 15 -1.01 46.78 -9.72
CA ILE A 15 -1.71 45.64 -9.10
C ILE A 15 -0.98 44.96 -7.93
N ALA A 16 -0.97 45.66 -6.79
CA ALA A 16 -1.12 45.03 -5.48
C ALA A 16 -1.88 45.99 -4.55
N GLY A 17 -3.20 45.87 -4.55
CA GLY A 17 -4.08 46.48 -3.55
C GLY A 17 -4.53 45.42 -2.56
N THR A 18 -3.72 45.21 -1.53
CA THR A 18 -4.11 44.49 -0.31
C THR A 18 -5.44 45.07 0.21
N VAL A 19 -6.44 44.22 0.39
CA VAL A 19 -7.48 44.45 1.39
C VAL A 19 -6.91 43.93 2.71
N LEU A 20 -6.02 44.66 3.37
CA LEU A 20 -6.37 45.64 4.41
C LEU A 20 -6.88 46.99 3.86
N THR A 21 -8.19 47.03 3.60
CA THR A 21 -9.09 48.20 3.65
C THR A 21 -8.51 49.57 3.26
N PHE A 22 -8.47 49.92 1.97
CA PHE A 22 -8.67 51.28 1.48
C PHE A 22 -9.27 51.26 0.07
N ALA A 23 -10.11 52.25 -0.24
CA ALA A 23 -10.95 52.37 -1.42
C ALA A 23 -10.20 52.32 -2.78
N GLY A 24 -10.80 51.60 -3.75
CA GLY A 24 -10.75 51.77 -5.20
C GLY A 24 -9.43 52.14 -5.89
N CYS A 25 -8.85 51.20 -6.65
CA CYS A 25 -8.20 51.44 -7.96
C CYS A 25 -7.62 50.14 -8.58
N VAL A 26 -8.48 49.22 -9.01
CA VAL A 26 -8.22 48.40 -10.22
C VAL A 26 -9.42 48.64 -11.11
N SER A 27 -9.24 49.41 -12.18
CA SER A 27 -10.40 49.99 -12.89
C SER A 27 -10.80 49.25 -14.16
N ARG A 28 -10.08 48.22 -14.62
CA ARG A 28 -10.40 47.46 -15.86
C ARG A 28 -9.72 46.09 -15.87
N GLY A 29 -10.49 45.03 -16.04
CA GLY A 29 -10.04 43.66 -16.30
C GLY A 29 -10.30 43.26 -17.75
N ALA A 30 -10.51 41.97 -18.06
CA ALA A 30 -10.60 41.47 -19.43
C ALA A 30 -11.81 42.06 -20.20
N ASP A 31 -12.88 42.38 -19.49
CA ASP A 31 -14.05 43.09 -20.00
C ASP A 31 -13.87 44.62 -20.12
N GLY A 32 -12.77 45.16 -19.60
CA GLY A 32 -12.43 46.58 -19.61
C GLY A 32 -13.19 47.43 -18.59
N LEU A 33 -13.79 46.85 -17.54
CA LEU A 33 -14.69 47.55 -16.60
C LEU A 33 -14.23 47.53 -15.14
N ASP A 34 -13.76 46.41 -14.62
CA ASP A 34 -13.16 46.30 -13.27
C ASP A 34 -12.20 45.09 -13.17
N GLY A 35 -11.35 45.03 -12.15
CA GLY A 35 -10.36 43.96 -12.02
C GLY A 35 -10.88 42.61 -11.49
N GLN A 36 -12.19 42.35 -11.51
CA GLN A 36 -12.76 41.13 -10.91
C GLN A 36 -12.67 39.88 -11.78
N ASP A 37 -12.43 40.05 -13.09
CA ASP A 37 -12.36 38.96 -14.07
C ASP A 37 -10.92 38.60 -14.50
N VAL A 38 -9.90 39.15 -13.81
CA VAL A 38 -8.49 38.86 -14.10
C VAL A 38 -8.05 37.59 -13.37
N SER A 39 -7.67 36.57 -14.15
CA SER A 39 -7.15 35.31 -13.61
C SER A 39 -5.66 35.40 -13.28
N ILE A 40 -5.21 34.56 -12.34
CA ILE A 40 -3.79 34.50 -11.96
C ILE A 40 -2.89 34.07 -13.13
N TYR A 41 -3.42 33.28 -14.07
CA TYR A 41 -2.69 32.85 -15.27
C TYR A 41 -2.45 34.00 -16.24
N GLU A 42 -3.41 34.92 -16.39
CA GLU A 42 -3.22 36.13 -17.20
C GLU A 42 -2.18 37.08 -16.58
N ILE A 43 -2.10 37.13 -15.25
CA ILE A 43 -1.06 37.89 -14.55
C ILE A 43 0.31 37.23 -14.73
N TYR A 44 0.38 35.89 -14.65
CA TYR A 44 1.59 35.12 -14.93
C TYR A 44 2.10 35.34 -16.36
N GLU A 45 1.22 35.22 -17.37
CA GLU A 45 1.57 35.42 -18.78
C GLU A 45 2.01 36.87 -19.04
N ALA A 46 1.30 37.86 -18.48
CA ALA A 46 1.69 39.26 -18.59
C ALA A 46 3.05 39.54 -17.92
N THR A 47 3.34 38.85 -16.81
CA THR A 47 4.63 38.96 -16.11
C THR A 47 5.75 38.38 -16.95
N ASN A 48 5.57 37.21 -17.55
CA ASN A 48 6.56 36.60 -18.45
C ASN A 48 6.74 37.39 -19.75
N ALA A 49 5.66 37.98 -20.28
CA ALA A 49 5.75 38.87 -21.44
C ALA A 49 6.58 40.14 -21.12
N ALA A 50 6.37 40.77 -19.97
CA ALA A 50 7.17 41.92 -19.53
C ALA A 50 8.64 41.54 -19.27
N ARG A 51 8.89 40.37 -18.68
CA ARG A 51 10.25 39.84 -18.47
C ARG A 51 10.98 39.58 -19.79
N ALA A 52 10.27 39.08 -20.80
CA ALA A 52 10.82 38.88 -22.14
C ALA A 52 11.22 40.21 -22.80
N GLU A 53 10.44 41.29 -22.62
CA GLU A 53 10.81 42.63 -23.10
C GLU A 53 12.09 43.17 -22.43
N GLU A 54 12.35 42.77 -21.17
CA GLU A 54 13.54 43.14 -20.42
C GLU A 54 14.72 42.15 -20.59
N GLY A 55 14.54 41.09 -21.39
CA GLY A 55 15.55 40.07 -21.63
C GLY A 55 15.85 39.18 -20.42
N LEU A 56 14.87 39.01 -19.52
CA LEU A 56 14.91 38.10 -18.39
C LEU A 56 14.34 36.74 -18.76
N ASP A 57 14.81 35.68 -18.10
CA ASP A 57 14.30 34.33 -18.31
C ASP A 57 12.83 34.24 -17.88
N GLU A 58 12.08 33.43 -18.63
CA GLU A 58 10.69 33.09 -18.33
C GLU A 58 10.62 32.37 -16.98
N LEU A 59 9.72 32.82 -16.11
CA LEU A 59 9.45 32.12 -14.87
C LEU A 59 8.52 30.96 -15.17
N THR A 60 8.75 29.82 -14.52
CA THR A 60 7.68 28.85 -14.33
C THR A 60 6.58 29.46 -13.45
N PHE A 61 5.35 28.94 -13.55
CA PHE A 61 4.25 29.41 -12.72
C PHE A 61 4.58 29.37 -11.22
N LEU A 62 5.35 28.36 -10.79
CA LEU A 62 5.75 28.19 -9.40
C LEU A 62 6.79 29.25 -8.96
N GLU A 63 7.78 29.55 -9.80
CA GLU A 63 8.75 30.62 -9.52
C GLU A 63 8.06 32.00 -9.49
N PHE A 64 7.07 32.22 -10.35
CA PHE A 64 6.24 33.43 -10.34
C PHE A 64 5.47 33.59 -9.03
N VAL A 65 4.82 32.53 -8.53
CA VAL A 65 4.08 32.58 -7.26
C VAL A 65 5.04 32.81 -6.08
N SER A 66 6.19 32.11 -6.07
CA SER A 66 7.22 32.24 -5.03
C SER A 66 7.84 33.65 -4.98
N GLU A 67 8.20 34.21 -6.14
CA GLU A 67 8.91 35.48 -6.24
C GLU A 67 7.98 36.69 -5.98
N TYR A 68 6.72 36.63 -6.40
CA TYR A 68 5.83 37.81 -6.40
C TYR A 68 4.70 37.77 -5.38
N LEU A 69 4.31 36.61 -4.84
CA LEU A 69 3.17 36.51 -3.91
C LEU A 69 3.55 36.21 -2.46
N SER A 70 4.85 36.04 -2.14
CA SER A 70 5.33 35.85 -0.75
C SER A 70 4.54 34.78 0.03
N TYR A 71 4.14 33.72 -0.66
CA TYR A 71 3.39 32.58 -0.14
C TYR A 71 4.38 31.47 0.24
N ASP A 72 4.26 30.88 1.43
CA ASP A 72 5.20 29.85 1.93
C ASP A 72 4.85 28.41 1.53
N GLY A 73 3.90 28.24 0.61
CA GLY A 73 3.86 27.13 -0.34
C GLY A 73 3.50 25.74 0.17
N SER A 74 3.60 25.45 1.48
CA SER A 74 3.65 24.06 1.95
C SER A 74 2.38 23.25 1.67
N GLU A 75 1.19 23.86 1.79
CA GLU A 75 -0.07 23.16 1.53
C GLU A 75 -0.34 22.96 0.04
N ALA A 76 -0.01 23.94 -0.81
CA ALA A 76 -0.16 23.81 -2.26
C ALA A 76 0.87 22.85 -2.85
N GLU A 77 2.12 22.86 -2.35
CA GLU A 77 3.14 21.88 -2.70
C GLU A 77 2.77 20.47 -2.26
N GLN A 78 2.17 20.31 -1.07
CA GLN A 78 1.64 19.02 -0.59
C GLN A 78 0.44 18.53 -1.41
N LEU A 79 -0.45 19.42 -1.85
CA LEU A 79 -1.59 19.04 -2.69
C LEU A 79 -1.15 18.70 -4.12
N ILE A 80 -0.22 19.47 -4.69
CA ILE A 80 0.41 19.18 -5.98
C ILE A 80 1.21 17.87 -5.89
N SER A 81 1.90 17.62 -4.77
CA SER A 81 2.62 16.37 -4.55
C SER A 81 1.66 15.20 -4.42
N LEU A 82 0.57 15.32 -3.66
CA LEU A 82 -0.43 14.26 -3.49
C LEU A 82 -1.12 13.94 -4.81
N GLN A 83 -1.56 14.95 -5.57
CA GLN A 83 -2.14 14.73 -6.90
C GLN A 83 -1.16 14.01 -7.83
N THR A 84 0.12 14.41 -7.81
CA THR A 84 1.16 13.78 -8.62
C THR A 84 1.42 12.33 -8.19
N SER A 85 1.52 12.07 -6.89
CA SER A 85 1.66 10.72 -6.32
C SER A 85 0.50 9.84 -6.75
N ILE A 86 -0.74 10.30 -6.59
CA ILE A 86 -1.95 9.56 -7.02
C ILE A 86 -1.87 9.23 -8.52
N ASN A 87 -1.59 10.24 -9.37
CA ASN A 87 -1.54 10.02 -10.82
C ASN A 87 -0.45 9.03 -11.23
N ARG A 88 0.70 9.03 -10.53
CA ARG A 88 1.75 8.05 -10.76
C ARG A 88 1.34 6.66 -10.26
N SER A 89 0.73 6.56 -9.09
CA SER A 89 0.27 5.28 -8.53
C SER A 89 -0.84 4.63 -9.37
N LEU A 90 -1.62 5.39 -10.13
CA LEU A 90 -2.58 4.82 -11.11
C LEU A 90 -1.89 3.89 -12.11
N LEU A 91 -0.64 4.18 -12.50
CA LEU A 91 0.13 3.33 -13.43
C LEU A 91 0.61 2.01 -12.81
N SER A 92 0.48 1.86 -11.49
CA SER A 92 0.75 0.61 -10.78
C SER A 92 -0.51 -0.17 -10.42
N ALA A 93 -1.69 0.41 -10.65
CA ALA A 93 -2.96 -0.22 -10.33
C ALA A 93 -3.51 -0.98 -11.54
N VAL A 94 -4.14 -2.11 -11.26
CA VAL A 94 -4.81 -2.92 -12.26
C VAL A 94 -6.19 -3.37 -11.79
N SER A 95 -7.10 -3.57 -12.74
CA SER A 95 -8.33 -4.32 -12.51
C SER A 95 -8.04 -5.80 -12.73
N VAL A 96 -8.56 -6.66 -11.86
CA VAL A 96 -8.40 -8.11 -11.93
C VAL A 96 -9.79 -8.74 -12.09
N THR A 97 -9.92 -9.66 -13.04
CA THR A 97 -11.12 -10.50 -13.18
C THR A 97 -10.74 -11.96 -13.19
N ALA A 98 -11.46 -12.78 -12.44
CA ALA A 98 -11.28 -14.23 -12.40
C ALA A 98 -12.60 -14.92 -12.71
N ASN A 99 -12.60 -15.86 -13.65
CA ASN A 99 -13.81 -16.60 -14.02
C ASN A 99 -13.81 -17.97 -13.35
N PHE A 100 -14.96 -18.36 -12.79
CA PHE A 100 -15.16 -19.65 -12.14
C PHE A 100 -16.34 -20.37 -12.77
N ARG A 101 -16.19 -21.68 -12.98
CA ARG A 101 -17.32 -22.53 -13.38
C ARG A 101 -17.98 -23.06 -12.12
N VAL A 102 -19.24 -22.70 -11.88
CA VAL A 102 -20.02 -23.11 -10.71
C VAL A 102 -21.27 -23.89 -11.12
N SER A 103 -21.90 -24.57 -10.17
CA SER A 103 -23.20 -25.22 -10.42
C SER A 103 -24.28 -24.16 -10.64
N ALA A 104 -25.05 -24.29 -11.72
CA ALA A 104 -26.14 -23.34 -11.98
C ALA A 104 -27.21 -23.45 -10.88
N SER A 105 -27.82 -22.31 -10.53
CA SER A 105 -28.91 -22.23 -9.54
C SER A 105 -30.05 -23.25 -9.77
N PHE A 106 -30.28 -23.65 -11.03
CA PHE A 106 -31.15 -24.76 -11.37
C PHE A 106 -30.31 -25.93 -11.90
N PRO A 107 -30.21 -27.07 -11.17
CA PRO A 107 -29.36 -28.19 -11.55
C PRO A 107 -29.62 -28.76 -12.96
N SER A 108 -30.83 -28.56 -13.51
CA SER A 108 -31.17 -28.94 -14.88
C SER A 108 -30.42 -28.16 -15.96
N LEU A 109 -29.83 -27.00 -15.63
CA LEU A 109 -29.10 -26.13 -16.55
C LEU A 109 -27.59 -26.44 -16.59
N GLY A 110 -27.09 -27.34 -15.72
CA GLY A 110 -25.68 -27.72 -15.68
C GLY A 110 -24.82 -26.74 -14.88
N SER A 111 -23.75 -26.23 -15.49
CA SER A 111 -22.83 -25.26 -14.88
C SER A 111 -22.95 -23.88 -15.53
N GLU A 112 -22.73 -22.81 -14.77
CA GLU A 112 -22.59 -21.44 -15.27
C GLU A 112 -21.19 -20.89 -14.98
N VAL A 113 -20.80 -19.81 -15.67
CA VAL A 113 -19.57 -19.08 -15.39
C VAL A 113 -19.93 -17.84 -14.61
N VAL A 114 -19.38 -17.71 -13.40
CA VAL A 114 -19.44 -16.51 -12.59
C VAL A 114 -18.09 -15.79 -12.65
N GLN A 115 -18.13 -14.47 -12.63
CA GLN A 115 -16.93 -13.64 -12.68
C GLN A 115 -16.76 -12.93 -11.34
N SER A 116 -15.60 -13.14 -10.72
CA SER A 116 -15.10 -12.30 -9.64
C SER A 116 -14.39 -11.09 -10.25
N ALA A 117 -14.58 -9.93 -9.64
CA ALA A 117 -13.96 -8.68 -10.04
C ALA A 117 -13.31 -8.02 -8.81
N GLY A 118 -12.04 -7.65 -8.96
CA GLY A 118 -11.22 -7.03 -7.95
C GLY A 118 -10.18 -6.10 -8.55
N SER A 119 -9.19 -5.78 -7.75
CA SER A 119 -8.07 -4.91 -8.08
C SER A 119 -6.75 -5.62 -7.80
N GLY A 120 -5.68 -5.09 -8.34
CA GLY A 120 -4.33 -5.55 -8.04
C GLY A 120 -3.34 -4.40 -8.09
N VAL A 121 -2.12 -4.68 -7.62
CA VAL A 121 -1.00 -3.75 -7.69
C VAL A 121 0.19 -4.43 -8.36
N ILE A 122 0.74 -3.77 -9.38
CA ILE A 122 1.98 -4.17 -10.03
C ILE A 122 3.13 -3.93 -9.06
N VAL A 123 3.86 -5.00 -8.72
CA VAL A 123 5.01 -4.93 -7.80
C VAL A 123 6.34 -5.14 -8.51
N GLU A 124 6.31 -5.76 -9.67
CA GLU A 124 7.44 -5.87 -10.58
C GLU A 124 6.94 -5.77 -12.02
N VAL A 125 7.71 -5.12 -12.88
CA VAL A 125 7.39 -4.99 -14.31
C VAL A 125 8.65 -4.89 -15.13
N ASP A 126 8.76 -5.73 -16.14
CA ASP A 126 9.72 -5.61 -17.23
C ASP A 126 8.96 -5.24 -18.51
N ARG A 127 8.99 -3.97 -18.90
CA ARG A 127 8.32 -3.50 -20.11
C ARG A 127 9.04 -3.89 -21.40
N GLU A 128 10.32 -4.30 -21.35
CA GLU A 128 11.01 -4.76 -22.55
C GLU A 128 10.57 -6.20 -22.87
N GLU A 129 10.57 -7.07 -21.85
CA GLU A 129 10.13 -8.46 -21.97
C GLU A 129 8.61 -8.60 -21.95
N GLY A 130 7.87 -7.61 -21.45
CA GLY A 130 6.40 -7.65 -21.36
C GLY A 130 5.89 -8.45 -20.15
N ASP A 131 6.73 -8.61 -19.13
CA ASP A 131 6.47 -9.41 -17.96
C ASP A 131 6.04 -8.53 -16.79
N MET A 132 5.18 -9.03 -15.90
CA MET A 132 4.84 -8.36 -14.65
C MET A 132 4.39 -9.33 -13.56
N TYR A 133 4.64 -8.96 -12.30
CA TYR A 133 4.00 -9.55 -11.14
C TYR A 133 2.99 -8.59 -10.52
N VAL A 134 1.81 -9.10 -10.22
CA VAL A 134 0.70 -8.36 -9.62
C VAL A 134 0.29 -9.01 -8.31
N ILE A 135 0.19 -8.23 -7.24
CA ILE A 135 -0.43 -8.67 -5.99
C ILE A 135 -1.92 -8.36 -6.03
N THR A 136 -2.75 -9.31 -5.60
CA THR A 136 -4.19 -9.14 -5.35
C THR A 136 -4.57 -9.85 -4.04
N ASN A 137 -5.82 -9.75 -3.60
CA ASN A 137 -6.32 -10.63 -2.56
C ASN A 137 -6.57 -12.04 -3.09
N CYS A 138 -6.41 -13.05 -2.22
CA CYS A 138 -6.65 -14.44 -2.55
C CYS A 138 -8.12 -14.68 -2.92
N HIS A 139 -9.05 -14.10 -2.15
CA HIS A 139 -10.49 -14.23 -2.42
C HIS A 139 -10.95 -13.65 -3.77
N VAL A 140 -10.13 -12.81 -4.43
CA VAL A 140 -10.44 -12.33 -5.80
C VAL A 140 -10.26 -13.47 -6.82
N VAL A 141 -9.33 -14.39 -6.57
CA VAL A 141 -8.96 -15.50 -7.47
C VAL A 141 -9.30 -16.88 -6.92
N TYR A 142 -10.02 -16.94 -5.79
CA TYR A 142 -10.46 -18.14 -5.10
C TYR A 142 -11.99 -18.20 -4.98
N ASP A 143 -12.59 -19.37 -5.23
CA ASP A 143 -14.02 -19.68 -5.00
C ASP A 143 -14.15 -21.16 -4.62
N ASP A 144 -14.64 -21.45 -3.41
CA ASP A 144 -14.78 -22.81 -2.87
C ASP A 144 -15.89 -23.63 -3.57
N SER A 145 -16.79 -22.95 -4.28
CA SER A 145 -17.90 -23.56 -5.03
C SER A 145 -17.52 -23.93 -6.47
N ALA A 146 -16.31 -23.56 -6.91
CA ALA A 146 -15.84 -23.77 -8.26
C ALA A 146 -15.64 -25.27 -8.57
N LEU A 147 -16.18 -25.69 -9.72
CA LEU A 147 -16.18 -27.08 -10.18
C LEU A 147 -14.83 -27.52 -10.78
N ASP A 148 -14.03 -26.58 -11.27
CA ASP A 148 -12.81 -26.83 -12.04
C ASP A 148 -11.53 -26.51 -11.21
N GLY A 149 -11.67 -26.47 -9.87
CA GLY A 149 -10.63 -26.09 -8.91
C GLY A 149 -10.94 -24.77 -8.23
N GLU A 150 -10.56 -24.64 -6.96
CA GLU A 150 -10.91 -23.48 -6.13
C GLU A 150 -10.18 -22.20 -6.55
N ILE A 151 -9.00 -22.32 -7.18
CA ILE A 151 -8.25 -21.19 -7.75
C ILE A 151 -8.53 -21.11 -9.24
N SER A 152 -8.87 -19.91 -9.73
CA SER A 152 -9.19 -19.70 -11.13
C SER A 152 -7.97 -19.91 -12.03
N ASN A 153 -8.18 -20.62 -13.14
CA ASN A 153 -7.23 -20.75 -14.25
C ASN A 153 -7.55 -19.78 -15.41
N ASP A 154 -8.51 -18.87 -15.21
CA ASP A 154 -8.95 -17.89 -16.20
C ASP A 154 -8.98 -16.49 -15.56
N VAL A 155 -7.78 -15.94 -15.39
CA VAL A 155 -7.53 -14.64 -14.78
C VAL A 155 -7.07 -13.64 -15.82
N HIS A 156 -7.67 -12.46 -15.81
CA HIS A 156 -7.31 -11.34 -16.66
C HIS A 156 -7.02 -10.09 -15.85
N VAL A 157 -6.04 -9.34 -16.32
CA VAL A 157 -5.58 -8.08 -15.74
C VAL A 157 -5.78 -6.96 -16.76
N TYR A 158 -6.19 -5.79 -16.30
CA TYR A 158 -6.38 -4.60 -17.13
C TYR A 158 -5.65 -3.41 -16.51
N LEU A 159 -4.83 -2.74 -17.32
CA LEU A 159 -4.11 -1.54 -16.91
C LEU A 159 -5.05 -0.32 -16.83
N TYR A 160 -4.63 0.70 -16.09
CA TYR A 160 -5.35 1.97 -15.99
C TYR A 160 -5.70 2.59 -17.36
N GLY A 161 -6.97 2.91 -17.56
CA GLY A 161 -7.50 3.46 -18.81
C GLY A 161 -7.67 2.44 -19.95
N GLN A 162 -7.48 1.14 -19.65
CA GLN A 162 -7.60 0.01 -20.56
C GLN A 162 -8.55 -1.07 -20.03
N GLU A 163 -9.51 -0.71 -19.18
CA GLU A 163 -10.47 -1.61 -18.53
C GLU A 163 -11.58 -2.07 -19.50
N ASN A 164 -11.19 -2.74 -20.58
CA ASN A 164 -12.08 -3.30 -21.60
C ASN A 164 -11.49 -4.60 -22.13
N GLU A 165 -12.35 -5.59 -22.44
CA GLU A 165 -11.99 -6.91 -22.99
C GLU A 165 -10.95 -6.87 -24.13
N ARG A 166 -10.94 -5.82 -24.96
CA ARG A 166 -9.93 -5.62 -26.01
C ARG A 166 -8.48 -5.61 -25.49
N TYR A 167 -8.29 -5.14 -24.26
CA TYR A 167 -6.99 -4.95 -23.63
C TYR A 167 -6.74 -5.96 -22.51
N ALA A 168 -7.56 -7.02 -22.41
CA ALA A 168 -7.38 -8.05 -21.41
C ALA A 168 -5.99 -8.69 -21.54
N ILE A 169 -5.27 -8.74 -20.43
CA ILE A 169 -3.97 -9.38 -20.31
C ILE A 169 -4.16 -10.67 -19.53
N SER A 170 -3.92 -11.82 -20.14
CA SER A 170 -4.00 -13.10 -19.43
C SER A 170 -2.92 -13.19 -18.36
N ALA A 171 -3.28 -13.66 -17.18
CA ALA A 171 -2.37 -13.84 -16.06
C ALA A 171 -2.55 -15.23 -15.43
N GLU A 172 -1.46 -15.75 -14.87
CA GLU A 172 -1.41 -17.02 -14.14
C GLU A 172 -1.31 -16.75 -12.63
N VAL A 173 -2.07 -17.47 -11.80
CA VAL A 173 -1.91 -17.42 -10.34
C VAL A 173 -0.72 -18.29 -9.97
N ILE A 174 0.41 -17.68 -9.60
CA ILE A 174 1.64 -18.40 -9.24
C ILE A 174 1.73 -18.71 -7.74
N GLY A 175 0.96 -18.01 -6.91
CA GLY A 175 0.90 -18.25 -5.48
C GLY A 175 -0.37 -17.68 -4.87
N ALA A 176 -0.87 -18.33 -3.83
CA ALA A 176 -2.08 -17.91 -3.12
C ALA A 176 -2.02 -18.36 -1.65
N SER A 177 -2.59 -17.55 -0.76
CA SER A 177 -2.80 -17.91 0.64
C SER A 177 -4.09 -17.30 1.16
N LEU A 178 -5.01 -18.14 1.62
CA LEU A 178 -6.20 -17.74 2.36
C LEU A 178 -5.88 -17.22 3.77
N THR A 179 -4.84 -17.71 4.44
CA THR A 179 -4.43 -17.22 5.77
C THR A 179 -4.04 -15.75 5.75
N TYR A 180 -3.34 -15.31 4.70
CA TYR A 180 -2.92 -13.90 4.57
C TYR A 180 -3.81 -13.10 3.61
N ASP A 181 -4.73 -13.77 2.91
CA ASP A 181 -5.56 -13.24 1.84
C ASP A 181 -4.76 -12.45 0.79
N ILE A 182 -3.68 -13.05 0.32
CA ILE A 182 -2.80 -12.53 -0.73
C ILE A 182 -2.66 -13.59 -1.81
N ALA A 183 -2.67 -13.17 -3.06
CA ALA A 183 -2.28 -13.96 -4.21
C ALA A 183 -1.35 -13.15 -5.13
N VAL A 184 -0.47 -13.85 -5.84
CA VAL A 184 0.44 -13.28 -6.82
C VAL A 184 0.07 -13.81 -8.19
N LEU A 185 -0.15 -12.88 -9.12
CA LEU A 185 -0.38 -13.14 -10.53
C LEU A 185 0.90 -12.87 -11.31
N ARG A 186 1.21 -13.72 -12.27
CA ARG A 186 2.27 -13.52 -13.25
C ARG A 186 1.67 -13.26 -14.62
N VAL A 187 2.26 -12.33 -15.34
CA VAL A 187 2.03 -12.10 -16.76
C VAL A 187 3.36 -12.21 -17.46
N ASP A 188 3.38 -12.88 -18.60
CA ASP A 188 4.57 -13.04 -19.43
C ASP A 188 4.30 -12.61 -20.87
N ASP A 189 5.33 -12.07 -21.54
CA ASP A 189 5.35 -11.82 -22.99
C ASP A 189 4.15 -10.98 -23.50
N SER A 190 3.70 -10.00 -22.71
CA SER A 190 2.52 -9.19 -23.05
C SER A 190 2.86 -7.96 -23.89
N ASP A 191 2.38 -7.94 -25.13
CA ASP A 191 2.46 -6.76 -26.00
C ASP A 191 1.74 -5.53 -25.44
N THR A 192 0.76 -5.71 -24.56
CA THR A 192 0.09 -4.60 -23.88
C THR A 192 1.01 -3.99 -22.84
N VAL A 193 1.69 -4.83 -22.03
CA VAL A 193 2.69 -4.38 -21.04
C VAL A 193 3.83 -3.63 -21.74
N ARG A 194 4.37 -4.17 -22.84
CA ARG A 194 5.46 -3.53 -23.60
C ARG A 194 5.16 -2.13 -24.11
N ARG A 195 3.90 -1.87 -24.45
CA ARG A 195 3.45 -0.58 -25.00
C ARG A 195 2.83 0.33 -23.96
N SER A 196 2.87 -0.05 -22.70
CA SER A 196 2.27 0.69 -21.60
C SER A 196 3.29 1.59 -20.89
N ASP A 197 2.78 2.48 -20.05
CA ASP A 197 3.54 3.19 -19.02
C ASP A 197 3.36 2.54 -17.65
N ALA A 198 3.05 1.25 -17.59
CA ALA A 198 2.91 0.51 -16.34
C ALA A 198 4.18 0.63 -15.48
N MET A 199 3.98 0.78 -14.18
CA MET A 199 5.06 0.95 -13.21
C MET A 199 4.84 0.02 -12.02
N ALA A 200 5.93 -0.52 -11.49
CA ALA A 200 5.89 -1.14 -10.18
C ALA A 200 5.66 -0.08 -9.09
N ALA A 201 4.79 -0.39 -8.14
CA ALA A 201 4.63 0.41 -6.94
C ALA A 201 5.85 0.28 -6.02
N GLY A 202 6.26 1.39 -5.39
CA GLY A 202 7.22 1.36 -4.30
C GLY A 202 6.56 0.89 -3.01
N TRP A 203 7.33 0.27 -2.11
CA TRP A 203 6.88 -0.05 -0.76
C TRP A 203 7.31 1.05 0.21
N THR A 204 6.52 1.24 1.27
CA THR A 204 7.00 2.05 2.41
C THR A 204 8.18 1.36 3.09
N ASP A 205 9.17 2.16 3.51
CA ASP A 205 10.27 1.69 4.36
C ASP A 205 9.88 1.68 5.86
N ALA A 206 8.73 2.28 6.21
CA ALA A 206 8.27 2.34 7.59
C ALA A 206 7.57 1.03 7.99
N GLU A 207 8.10 0.34 9.00
CA GLU A 207 7.46 -0.84 9.60
C GLU A 207 6.18 -0.50 10.36
N ASN A 208 6.09 0.73 10.90
CA ASN A 208 4.94 1.22 11.64
C ASN A 208 4.30 2.39 10.88
N ILE A 209 3.01 2.25 10.60
CA ILE A 209 2.17 3.31 10.04
C ILE A 209 1.51 4.09 11.18
N SER A 210 1.51 5.42 11.10
CA SER A 210 0.96 6.25 12.17
C SER A 210 -0.52 6.56 11.97
N VAL A 211 -1.31 6.46 13.04
CA VAL A 211 -2.70 6.91 13.04
C VAL A 211 -2.76 8.41 12.71
N GLY A 212 -3.68 8.79 11.82
CA GLY A 212 -3.82 10.15 11.30
C GLY A 212 -3.02 10.43 10.03
N GLN A 213 -2.14 9.51 9.59
CA GLN A 213 -1.43 9.63 8.32
C GLN A 213 -2.42 9.66 7.16
N THR A 214 -2.27 10.64 6.26
CA THR A 214 -3.05 10.72 5.01
C THR A 214 -2.64 9.58 4.09
N VAL A 215 -3.65 8.86 3.61
CA VAL A 215 -3.50 7.73 2.69
C VAL A 215 -4.56 7.81 1.60
N TYR A 216 -4.26 7.21 0.45
CA TYR A 216 -5.22 7.05 -0.63
C TYR A 216 -5.24 5.62 -1.14
N ALA A 217 -6.41 5.14 -1.54
CA ALA A 217 -6.57 3.85 -2.20
C ALA A 217 -6.71 4.05 -3.71
N ILE A 218 -6.20 3.10 -4.47
CA ILE A 218 -6.47 2.97 -5.91
C ILE A 218 -6.97 1.57 -6.21
N GLY A 219 -8.13 1.48 -6.87
CA GLY A 219 -8.76 0.21 -7.22
C GLY A 219 -9.97 0.36 -8.13
N ASN A 220 -10.43 -0.75 -8.67
CA ASN A 220 -11.60 -0.90 -9.53
C ASN A 220 -12.91 -0.93 -8.71
N ALA A 221 -13.30 0.23 -8.19
CA ALA A 221 -14.52 0.36 -7.40
C ALA A 221 -15.76 -0.05 -8.21
N ALA A 222 -16.55 -0.98 -7.65
CA ALA A 222 -17.75 -1.56 -8.23
C ALA A 222 -17.58 -2.22 -9.61
N GLY A 223 -16.34 -2.43 -10.08
CA GLY A 223 -16.08 -2.90 -11.44
C GLY A 223 -16.25 -1.82 -12.52
N GLU A 224 -16.43 -0.55 -12.14
CA GLU A 224 -16.74 0.56 -13.05
C GLU A 224 -15.50 1.29 -13.59
N GLY A 225 -14.31 0.77 -13.29
CA GLY A 225 -13.02 1.33 -13.67
C GLY A 225 -12.16 1.68 -12.45
N ILE A 226 -10.85 1.79 -12.69
CA ILE A 226 -9.89 2.15 -11.64
C ILE A 226 -10.11 3.59 -11.21
N SER A 227 -10.23 3.78 -9.91
CA SER A 227 -10.52 5.05 -9.25
C SER A 227 -9.61 5.26 -8.04
N ALA A 228 -9.48 6.51 -7.61
CA ALA A 228 -8.71 6.87 -6.43
C ALA A 228 -9.61 7.52 -5.36
N THR A 229 -9.44 7.12 -4.11
CA THR A 229 -10.14 7.68 -2.94
C THR A 229 -9.14 8.01 -1.83
N THR A 230 -9.41 9.02 -1.01
CA THR A 230 -8.47 9.49 0.03
C THR A 230 -9.10 9.44 1.42
N GLY A 231 -8.27 9.30 2.44
CA GLY A 231 -8.66 9.23 3.84
C GLY A 231 -7.43 9.24 4.75
N ILE A 232 -7.58 8.69 5.96
CA ILE A 232 -6.50 8.56 6.93
C ILE A 232 -6.43 7.14 7.50
N VAL A 233 -5.25 6.78 8.00
CA VAL A 233 -5.08 5.62 8.87
C VAL A 233 -5.80 5.89 10.19
N SER A 234 -6.75 5.04 10.53
CA SER A 234 -7.57 5.15 11.75
C SER A 234 -7.09 4.17 12.84
N VAL A 235 -6.59 3.00 12.43
CA VAL A 235 -5.93 2.02 13.30
C VAL A 235 -4.72 1.48 12.54
N ASP A 236 -3.56 1.50 13.16
CA ASP A 236 -2.28 1.04 12.60
C ASP A 236 -2.23 -0.48 12.45
N SER A 237 -2.80 -1.22 13.40
CA SER A 237 -2.80 -2.68 13.37
C SER A 237 -3.85 -3.27 14.30
N GLU A 238 -4.70 -4.14 13.77
CA GLU A 238 -5.65 -4.94 14.53
C GLU A 238 -5.91 -6.29 13.84
N TYR A 239 -6.54 -7.22 14.55
CA TYR A 239 -7.09 -8.43 13.96
C TYR A 239 -8.59 -8.24 13.75
N ILE A 240 -9.05 -8.57 12.54
CA ILE A 240 -10.47 -8.64 12.21
C ILE A 240 -10.82 -10.08 11.86
N THR A 241 -12.02 -10.50 12.22
CA THR A 241 -12.58 -11.78 11.80
C THR A 241 -13.50 -11.54 10.62
N ILE A 242 -13.20 -12.15 9.48
CA ILE A 242 -14.01 -12.09 8.26
C ILE A 242 -14.71 -13.44 8.10
N ASP A 243 -16.01 -13.39 7.82
CA ASP A 243 -16.76 -14.54 7.30
C ASP A 243 -16.46 -14.67 5.81
N MET A 244 -15.90 -15.81 5.41
CA MET A 244 -15.58 -16.10 4.01
C MET A 244 -16.82 -16.44 3.17
N GLY A 245 -18.01 -16.48 3.76
CA GLY A 245 -19.28 -16.67 3.03
C GLY A 245 -19.48 -18.08 2.50
N THR A 246 -18.72 -19.05 3.00
CA THR A 246 -18.80 -20.46 2.61
C THR A 246 -20.00 -21.13 3.28
N GLU A 247 -20.50 -22.24 2.71
CA GLU A 247 -21.60 -23.01 3.32
C GLU A 247 -21.23 -23.55 4.74
N THR A 248 -19.96 -23.49 5.14
CA THR A 248 -19.42 -24.08 6.38
C THR A 248 -19.13 -23.11 7.52
N GLU A 249 -19.61 -21.86 7.51
CA GLU A 249 -19.29 -20.84 8.54
C GLU A 249 -17.76 -20.73 8.73
N ASP A 250 -17.04 -20.44 7.65
CA ASP A 250 -15.58 -20.37 7.67
C ASP A 250 -15.10 -18.96 8.01
N TYR A 251 -14.81 -18.75 9.30
CA TYR A 251 -14.24 -17.50 9.80
C TYR A 251 -12.72 -17.51 9.72
N ARG A 252 -12.14 -16.37 9.31
CA ARG A 252 -10.70 -16.16 9.21
C ARG A 252 -10.29 -14.87 9.90
N ASP A 253 -9.20 -14.95 10.66
CA ASP A 253 -8.62 -13.79 11.33
C ASP A 253 -7.51 -13.19 10.49
N TYR A 254 -7.68 -11.92 10.10
CA TYR A 254 -6.71 -11.18 9.31
C TYR A 254 -6.11 -10.05 10.12
N ARG A 255 -4.78 -9.92 10.06
CA ARG A 255 -4.11 -8.73 10.56
C ARG A 255 -4.26 -7.61 9.53
N THR A 256 -4.92 -6.53 9.94
CA THR A 256 -5.25 -5.40 9.07
C THR A 256 -4.94 -4.07 9.72
N MET A 257 -4.82 -3.05 8.89
CA MET A 257 -4.91 -1.64 9.27
C MET A 257 -6.31 -1.16 8.94
N ARG A 258 -6.88 -0.27 9.77
CA ARG A 258 -8.15 0.38 9.48
C ARG A 258 -7.91 1.75 8.89
N THR A 259 -8.62 2.08 7.83
CA THR A 259 -8.57 3.37 7.15
C THR A 259 -9.96 3.95 6.95
N SER A 260 -10.03 5.28 6.93
CA SER A 260 -11.25 6.02 6.61
C SER A 260 -11.44 6.22 5.10
N VAL A 261 -10.56 5.65 4.27
CA VAL A 261 -10.68 5.73 2.81
C VAL A 261 -11.97 5.04 2.37
N PRO A 262 -12.83 5.71 1.58
CA PRO A 262 -14.01 5.06 1.02
C PRO A 262 -13.62 3.94 0.07
N VAL A 263 -14.10 2.72 0.37
CA VAL A 263 -13.97 1.55 -0.51
C VAL A 263 -15.33 0.92 -0.76
N TYR A 264 -15.47 0.29 -1.91
CA TYR A 264 -16.62 -0.50 -2.35
C TYR A 264 -16.14 -1.87 -2.87
N SER A 265 -17.06 -2.82 -3.05
CA SER A 265 -16.77 -4.09 -3.73
C SER A 265 -15.98 -3.85 -5.02
N GLY A 266 -14.94 -4.66 -5.28
CA GLY A 266 -14.03 -4.46 -6.42
C GLY A 266 -12.72 -3.73 -6.08
N ASN A 267 -12.65 -2.96 -4.98
CA ASN A 267 -11.37 -2.40 -4.51
C ASN A 267 -10.46 -3.43 -3.83
N SER A 268 -10.98 -4.60 -3.46
CA SER A 268 -10.18 -5.70 -2.89
C SER A 268 -9.01 -6.06 -3.79
N GLY A 269 -7.81 -6.12 -3.22
CA GLY A 269 -6.53 -6.32 -3.90
C GLY A 269 -5.87 -5.02 -4.39
N GLY A 270 -6.58 -3.88 -4.30
CA GLY A 270 -6.07 -2.57 -4.69
C GLY A 270 -5.05 -2.01 -3.70
N GLY A 271 -4.23 -1.06 -4.13
CA GLY A 271 -3.18 -0.50 -3.30
C GLY A 271 -3.70 0.59 -2.36
N LEU A 272 -3.25 0.57 -1.10
CA LEU A 272 -3.33 1.70 -0.17
C LEU A 272 -1.95 2.35 -0.09
N PHE A 273 -1.87 3.64 -0.40
CA PHE A 273 -0.63 4.39 -0.52
C PHE A 273 -0.55 5.54 0.47
N ASP A 274 0.67 5.88 0.91
CA ASP A 274 0.94 7.15 1.58
C ASP A 274 0.92 8.35 0.61
N ALA A 275 1.02 9.57 1.13
CA ALA A 275 1.05 10.79 0.30
C ALA A 275 2.27 10.87 -0.67
N GLY A 276 3.32 10.08 -0.43
CA GLY A 276 4.48 9.95 -1.31
C GLY A 276 4.29 8.93 -2.44
N GLY A 277 3.20 8.17 -2.42
CA GLY A 277 2.91 7.12 -3.39
C GLY A 277 3.59 5.78 -3.12
N ASN A 278 4.00 5.55 -1.88
CA ASN A 278 4.50 4.24 -1.44
C ASN A 278 3.35 3.40 -0.88
N LEU A 279 3.32 2.11 -1.21
CA LEU A 279 2.37 1.16 -0.66
C LEU A 279 2.56 1.04 0.84
N VAL A 280 1.49 1.30 1.57
CA VAL A 280 1.38 1.03 3.01
C VAL A 280 0.52 -0.20 3.28
N GLY A 281 -0.29 -0.64 2.31
CA GLY A 281 -1.05 -1.89 2.41
C GLY A 281 -1.84 -2.25 1.16
N ILE A 282 -2.56 -3.37 1.23
CA ILE A 282 -3.46 -3.88 0.18
C ILE A 282 -4.89 -3.83 0.72
N ILE A 283 -5.78 -3.10 0.05
CA ILE A 283 -7.20 -3.02 0.40
C ILE A 283 -7.78 -4.41 0.40
N ASN A 284 -8.42 -4.80 1.51
CA ASN A 284 -8.89 -6.15 1.75
C ASN A 284 -10.42 -6.22 1.78
N SER A 285 -11.04 -5.41 2.63
CA SER A 285 -12.48 -5.48 2.90
C SER A 285 -13.03 -4.16 3.40
N LYS A 286 -14.35 -4.00 3.33
CA LYS A 286 -15.11 -3.00 4.10
C LYS A 286 -15.70 -3.72 5.30
N THR A 287 -15.65 -3.12 6.49
CA THR A 287 -16.34 -3.67 7.66
C THR A 287 -17.85 -3.63 7.42
N TRP A 288 -18.52 -4.77 7.64
CA TRP A 288 -19.98 -4.90 7.60
C TRP A 288 -20.53 -5.05 9.00
N GLY A 289 -21.65 -4.36 9.28
CA GLY A 289 -22.27 -4.35 10.60
C GLY A 289 -21.51 -3.49 11.63
N ILE A 290 -22.27 -2.88 12.53
CA ILE A 290 -21.77 -2.26 13.76
C ILE A 290 -22.30 -3.13 14.91
N PRO A 291 -21.46 -3.58 15.87
CA PRO A 291 -21.96 -4.34 17.02
C PRO A 291 -23.12 -3.63 17.72
N GLY A 292 -24.35 -4.15 17.57
CA GLY A 292 -25.57 -3.58 18.15
C GLY A 292 -26.51 -2.86 17.17
N GLU A 293 -26.15 -2.75 15.90
CA GLU A 293 -27.05 -2.35 14.80
C GLU A 293 -27.40 -3.55 13.91
N THR A 294 -28.35 -3.41 13.00
CA THR A 294 -28.69 -4.48 12.04
C THR A 294 -27.49 -4.76 11.14
N ASP A 295 -27.04 -6.02 11.08
CA ASP A 295 -25.86 -6.50 10.33
C ASP A 295 -25.92 -6.28 8.79
N ASP A 296 -26.97 -5.62 8.29
CA ASP A 296 -27.25 -5.44 6.87
C ASP A 296 -26.70 -4.13 6.26
N GLU A 297 -26.07 -3.25 7.06
CA GLU A 297 -25.47 -2.01 6.55
C GLU A 297 -23.93 -1.99 6.72
N PRO A 298 -23.19 -1.59 5.66
CA PRO A 298 -21.75 -1.49 5.75
C PRO A 298 -21.36 -0.33 6.68
N ALA A 299 -20.39 -0.55 7.57
CA ALA A 299 -19.88 0.49 8.44
C ALA A 299 -19.15 1.54 7.58
N ASP A 300 -19.71 2.75 7.52
CA ASP A 300 -19.14 3.82 6.71
C ASP A 300 -17.77 4.26 7.22
N ASN A 301 -16.83 4.44 6.30
CA ASN A 301 -15.44 4.85 6.56
C ASN A 301 -14.69 3.91 7.52
N MET A 302 -15.05 2.62 7.53
CA MET A 302 -14.31 1.56 8.20
C MET A 302 -13.87 0.53 7.17
N SER A 303 -12.75 0.83 6.51
CA SER A 303 -12.14 -0.02 5.49
C SER A 303 -10.88 -0.66 6.04
N ASN A 304 -10.60 -1.90 5.67
CA ASN A 304 -9.46 -2.66 6.17
C ASN A 304 -8.47 -2.94 5.04
N ALA A 305 -7.18 -2.84 5.35
CA ALA A 305 -6.09 -3.14 4.43
C ALA A 305 -5.08 -4.06 5.10
N ILE A 306 -4.57 -5.06 4.39
CA ILE A 306 -3.44 -5.88 4.86
C ILE A 306 -2.19 -4.99 4.86
N PRO A 307 -1.44 -4.88 5.97
CA PRO A 307 -0.23 -4.06 6.05
C PRO A 307 0.81 -4.45 4.99
N ALA A 308 1.53 -3.47 4.45
CA ALA A 308 2.63 -3.69 3.51
C ALA A 308 3.70 -4.62 4.10
N SER A 309 3.95 -4.54 5.41
CA SER A 309 4.88 -5.41 6.15
C SER A 309 4.53 -6.90 6.03
N VAL A 310 3.24 -7.23 5.86
CA VAL A 310 2.76 -8.60 5.62
C VAL A 310 2.72 -8.88 4.13
N ALA A 311 2.02 -8.04 3.35
CA ALA A 311 1.77 -8.27 1.93
C ALA A 311 3.07 -8.43 1.12
N ARG A 312 4.07 -7.56 1.34
CA ARG A 312 5.38 -7.61 0.68
C ARG A 312 6.07 -8.94 0.93
N ARG A 313 6.15 -9.37 2.20
CA ARG A 313 6.91 -10.57 2.61
C ARG A 313 6.25 -11.86 2.14
N VAL A 314 4.91 -11.90 2.19
CA VAL A 314 4.09 -13.01 1.69
C VAL A 314 4.21 -13.13 0.18
N ALA A 315 4.03 -12.04 -0.56
CA ALA A 315 4.14 -12.04 -2.01
C ALA A 315 5.56 -12.38 -2.48
N GLN A 316 6.59 -11.79 -1.87
CA GLN A 316 7.97 -12.14 -2.18
C GLN A 316 8.23 -13.63 -1.93
N CYS A 317 7.65 -14.22 -0.88
CA CYS A 317 7.78 -15.65 -0.63
C CYS A 317 7.19 -16.51 -1.76
N MET A 318 6.06 -16.08 -2.33
CA MET A 318 5.44 -16.78 -3.45
C MET A 318 6.27 -16.64 -4.73
N ILE A 319 6.80 -15.44 -5.00
CA ILE A 319 7.67 -15.16 -6.15
C ILE A 319 8.96 -15.97 -6.04
N ASP A 320 9.69 -15.87 -4.91
CA ASP A 320 10.94 -16.60 -4.69
C ASP A 320 10.76 -18.12 -4.88
N TRP A 321 9.64 -18.66 -4.38
CA TRP A 321 9.35 -20.09 -4.49
C TRP A 321 9.01 -20.48 -5.93
N TYR A 322 8.21 -19.68 -6.63
CA TYR A 322 7.93 -19.88 -8.04
C TYR A 322 9.22 -19.82 -8.88
N GLU A 323 10.13 -18.89 -8.60
CA GLU A 323 11.41 -18.80 -9.31
C GLU A 323 12.37 -19.97 -9.02
N GLU A 324 12.26 -20.59 -7.83
CA GLU A 324 13.05 -21.75 -7.43
C GLU A 324 12.73 -22.99 -8.28
N ASP A 325 11.45 -23.29 -8.53
CA ASP A 325 11.02 -24.55 -9.13
C ASP A 325 10.14 -24.42 -10.39
N GLY A 326 9.69 -23.20 -10.73
CA GLY A 326 8.85 -22.89 -11.89
C GLY A 326 7.42 -23.41 -11.78
N ALA A 327 6.93 -23.73 -10.58
CA ALA A 327 5.59 -24.25 -10.35
C ALA A 327 4.73 -23.27 -9.54
N ALA A 328 3.43 -23.20 -9.85
CA ALA A 328 2.48 -22.45 -9.06
C ALA A 328 2.22 -23.13 -7.70
N HIS A 329 2.29 -22.36 -6.61
CA HIS A 329 2.07 -22.81 -5.24
C HIS A 329 0.84 -22.15 -4.63
N THR A 330 -0.32 -22.62 -5.06
CA THR A 330 -1.63 -22.03 -4.71
C THR A 330 -2.27 -22.70 -3.49
N ASN A 331 -1.45 -23.20 -2.57
CA ASN A 331 -1.87 -23.92 -1.35
C ASN A 331 -1.23 -23.35 -0.08
N GLY A 332 -0.66 -22.15 -0.17
CA GLY A 332 -0.15 -21.40 0.96
C GLY A 332 1.23 -20.83 0.76
N VAL A 333 1.79 -20.28 1.84
CA VAL A 333 3.16 -19.77 1.88
C VAL A 333 4.07 -20.61 2.77
N ARG A 334 5.35 -20.70 2.38
CA ARG A 334 6.42 -21.30 3.18
C ARG A 334 6.83 -20.34 4.27
N ARG A 335 6.39 -20.60 5.49
CA ARG A 335 6.74 -19.81 6.68
C ARG A 335 7.75 -20.56 7.55
N ALA A 336 8.82 -19.87 7.97
CA ALA A 336 9.79 -20.42 8.91
C ALA A 336 9.18 -20.60 10.32
N LEU A 337 9.46 -21.75 10.93
CA LEU A 337 9.09 -22.13 12.29
C LEU A 337 10.26 -21.88 13.23
N ILE A 338 10.35 -20.66 13.75
CA ILE A 338 11.32 -20.31 14.79
C ILE A 338 11.07 -21.10 16.09
N GLY A 339 9.80 -21.43 16.36
CA GLY A 339 9.36 -22.20 17.52
C GLY A 339 9.43 -21.43 18.83
N VAL A 340 9.04 -20.15 18.79
CA VAL A 340 8.88 -19.27 19.95
C VAL A 340 7.42 -18.81 20.04
N THR A 341 6.89 -18.75 21.26
CA THR A 341 5.64 -18.06 21.58
C THR A 341 6.01 -16.76 22.28
N LEU A 342 5.48 -15.64 21.77
CA LEU A 342 5.69 -14.31 22.32
C LEU A 342 4.42 -13.82 23.00
N MET A 343 4.59 -12.92 23.96
CA MET A 343 3.50 -12.21 24.60
C MET A 343 3.84 -10.73 24.79
N SER A 344 2.82 -9.88 24.75
CA SER A 344 2.95 -8.50 25.22
C SER A 344 2.68 -8.48 26.73
N VAL A 345 3.70 -8.11 27.53
CA VAL A 345 3.56 -7.99 28.99
C VAL A 345 3.20 -6.59 29.44
N SER A 346 3.40 -5.59 28.58
CA SER A 346 2.95 -4.22 28.79
C SER A 346 2.76 -3.50 27.47
N GLN A 347 1.85 -2.52 27.44
CA GLN A 347 1.63 -1.64 26.28
C GLN A 347 1.37 -0.21 26.74
N ARG A 348 1.86 0.78 26.00
CA ARG A 348 1.64 2.21 26.27
C ARG A 348 1.77 3.05 25.01
N ALA A 349 1.14 4.21 25.02
CA ALA A 349 1.40 5.26 24.05
C ALA A 349 2.69 6.01 24.41
N VAL A 350 3.54 6.26 23.42
CA VAL A 350 4.79 7.02 23.55
C VAL A 350 4.77 8.13 22.51
N LEU A 351 5.05 9.36 22.95
CA LEU A 351 5.28 10.49 22.04
C LEU A 351 6.74 10.44 21.60
N ASP A 352 6.95 10.27 20.30
CA ASP A 352 8.23 10.51 19.67
C ASP A 352 8.43 12.02 19.56
N ASN A 353 9.47 12.56 20.21
CA ASN A 353 9.72 14.00 20.25
C ASN A 353 10.35 14.53 18.96
N ASP A 354 10.93 13.67 18.13
CA ASP A 354 11.55 14.07 16.86
C ASP A 354 10.48 14.20 15.78
N THR A 355 9.53 13.25 15.72
CA THR A 355 8.44 13.25 14.74
C THR A 355 7.16 13.94 15.24
N ASN A 356 7.01 14.12 16.56
CA ASN A 356 5.77 14.51 17.23
C ASN A 356 4.59 13.54 17.00
N LEU A 357 4.90 12.29 16.62
CA LEU A 357 3.90 11.25 16.43
C LEU A 357 3.75 10.43 17.71
N VAL A 358 2.55 9.88 17.89
CA VAL A 358 2.26 8.99 19.01
C VAL A 358 2.23 7.57 18.51
N ASN A 359 3.14 6.75 19.03
CA ASN A 359 3.24 5.34 18.70
C ASN A 359 2.81 4.49 19.90
N ILE A 360 2.25 3.32 19.61
CA ILE A 360 2.04 2.30 20.63
C ILE A 360 3.33 1.51 20.74
N VAL A 361 3.83 1.32 21.96
CA VAL A 361 5.00 0.49 22.25
C VAL A 361 4.60 -0.58 23.25
N GLU A 362 4.98 -1.81 22.93
CA GLU A 362 4.80 -3.03 23.71
C GLU A 362 6.14 -3.50 24.29
N THR A 363 6.09 -4.16 25.44
CA THR A 363 7.20 -4.99 25.90
C THR A 363 6.92 -6.42 25.46
N VAL A 364 7.71 -6.90 24.49
CA VAL A 364 7.53 -8.22 23.88
C VAL A 364 8.43 -9.23 24.58
N GLU A 365 7.84 -10.20 25.27
CA GLU A 365 8.56 -11.22 26.05
C GLU A 365 8.38 -12.61 25.46
N VAL A 366 9.41 -13.44 25.54
CA VAL A 366 9.32 -14.87 25.23
C VAL A 366 8.54 -15.59 26.32
N ASP A 367 7.36 -16.09 25.97
CA ASP A 367 6.50 -16.89 26.85
C ASP A 367 6.92 -18.37 26.83
N GLY A 368 7.15 -18.91 25.64
CA GLY A 368 7.42 -20.33 25.46
C GLY A 368 8.34 -20.64 24.29
N ILE A 369 9.01 -21.79 24.37
CA ILE A 369 9.94 -22.27 23.35
C ILE A 369 9.66 -23.76 23.09
N ASN A 370 9.48 -24.10 21.82
CA ASN A 370 9.27 -25.47 21.40
C ASN A 370 10.59 -26.26 21.46
N ILE A 371 10.58 -27.45 22.06
CA ILE A 371 11.76 -28.30 22.12
C ILE A 371 12.13 -28.75 20.69
N GLY A 372 13.41 -28.62 20.34
CA GLY A 372 13.93 -28.98 19.03
C GLY A 372 13.72 -27.94 17.92
N SER A 373 13.21 -26.75 18.24
CA SER A 373 13.14 -25.62 17.31
C SER A 373 14.47 -24.86 17.21
N PRO A 374 14.67 -24.00 16.20
CA PRO A 374 15.80 -23.07 16.12
C PRO A 374 16.01 -22.23 17.38
N ALA A 375 14.92 -21.81 18.03
CA ALA A 375 14.97 -21.04 19.27
C ALA A 375 15.47 -21.85 20.48
N ASN A 376 15.41 -23.19 20.44
CA ASN A 376 15.67 -24.02 21.59
C ASN A 376 17.14 -24.01 22.01
N GLY A 377 17.40 -23.54 23.23
CA GLY A 377 18.76 -23.43 23.78
C GLY A 377 19.46 -22.12 23.40
N VAL A 378 18.82 -21.28 22.58
CA VAL A 378 19.30 -19.93 22.21
C VAL A 378 18.51 -18.86 22.97
N LEU A 379 17.19 -18.90 22.83
CA LEU A 379 16.25 -18.05 23.58
C LEU A 379 15.88 -18.71 24.92
N GLN A 380 15.36 -17.90 25.85
CA GLN A 380 14.85 -18.32 27.15
C GLN A 380 13.51 -17.63 27.44
N THR A 381 12.61 -18.32 28.16
CA THR A 381 11.40 -17.67 28.71
C THR A 381 11.81 -16.49 29.59
N GLY A 382 11.18 -15.34 29.39
CA GLY A 382 11.54 -14.10 30.06
C GLY A 382 12.50 -13.18 29.28
N ASP A 383 13.03 -13.62 28.14
CA ASP A 383 13.78 -12.73 27.25
C ASP A 383 12.86 -11.65 26.69
N VAL A 384 13.25 -10.38 26.83
CA VAL A 384 12.54 -9.25 26.21
C VAL A 384 13.16 -8.98 24.85
N ILE A 385 12.40 -9.17 23.78
CA ILE A 385 12.88 -8.97 22.41
C ILE A 385 12.79 -7.49 22.04
N THR A 386 13.91 -6.91 21.62
CA THR A 386 14.03 -5.49 21.23
C THR A 386 14.43 -5.32 19.77
N GLY A 387 14.90 -6.37 19.10
CA GLY A 387 15.19 -6.33 17.66
C GLY A 387 15.22 -7.71 17.02
N ILE A 388 14.97 -7.76 15.72
CA ILE A 388 15.11 -8.95 14.88
C ILE A 388 15.82 -8.57 13.58
N GLU A 389 16.74 -9.42 13.15
CA GLU A 389 17.47 -9.27 11.90
C GLU A 389 17.48 -10.59 11.14
N VAL A 390 17.25 -10.53 9.83
CA VAL A 390 17.34 -11.66 8.91
C VAL A 390 18.52 -11.41 7.97
N VAL A 391 19.50 -12.29 8.01
CA VAL A 391 20.69 -12.26 7.17
C VAL A 391 20.58 -13.35 6.13
N GLY A 392 20.68 -12.98 4.86
CA GLY A 392 20.67 -13.91 3.73
C GLY A 392 21.83 -14.89 3.77
N SER A 393 21.68 -16.02 3.10
CA SER A 393 22.75 -17.02 2.95
C SER A 393 24.04 -16.47 2.29
N ASP A 394 23.95 -15.34 1.58
CA ASP A 394 25.08 -14.61 0.99
C ASP A 394 25.73 -13.59 1.95
N GLY A 395 25.20 -13.45 3.18
CA GLY A 395 25.66 -12.53 4.21
C GLY A 395 25.06 -11.12 4.13
N THR A 396 24.11 -10.86 3.21
CA THR A 396 23.42 -9.57 3.12
C THR A 396 22.33 -9.44 4.19
N ILE A 397 22.15 -8.25 4.75
CA ILE A 397 21.02 -8.00 5.66
C ILE A 397 19.77 -7.82 4.81
N LYS A 398 18.82 -8.75 4.93
CA LYS A 398 17.54 -8.71 4.21
C LYS A 398 16.51 -7.87 4.94
N GLU A 399 16.46 -8.02 6.26
CA GLU A 399 15.53 -7.33 7.15
C GLU A 399 16.26 -6.99 8.46
N SER A 400 16.04 -5.80 9.00
CA SER A 400 16.54 -5.39 10.31
C SER A 400 15.50 -4.47 10.94
N VAL A 401 14.83 -4.96 11.97
CA VAL A 401 13.63 -4.34 12.54
C VAL A 401 13.78 -4.19 14.04
N GLU A 402 13.59 -2.97 14.53
CA GLU A 402 13.40 -2.70 15.95
C GLU A 402 12.02 -3.18 16.39
N VAL A 403 11.97 -3.90 17.51
CA VAL A 403 10.74 -4.53 18.00
C VAL A 403 10.08 -3.62 19.03
N GLU A 404 9.14 -2.81 18.54
CA GLU A 404 8.26 -2.01 19.39
C GLU A 404 6.91 -2.68 19.61
N ARG A 405 6.52 -3.61 18.74
CA ARG A 405 5.25 -4.34 18.78
C ARG A 405 5.49 -5.81 18.52
N ILE A 406 4.69 -6.68 19.12
CA ILE A 406 4.80 -8.14 18.94
C ILE A 406 4.77 -8.55 17.46
N PHE A 407 4.00 -7.83 16.65
CA PHE A 407 3.84 -8.13 15.24
C PHE A 407 5.12 -7.88 14.43
N ASN A 408 6.04 -7.02 14.88
CA ASN A 408 7.29 -6.77 14.14
C ASN A 408 8.08 -8.08 13.99
N VAL A 409 8.08 -8.93 15.02
CA VAL A 409 8.69 -10.27 14.94
C VAL A 409 7.89 -11.20 14.05
N ILE A 410 6.56 -11.23 14.20
CA ILE A 410 5.67 -12.13 13.44
C ILE A 410 5.81 -11.89 11.93
N ASP A 411 5.81 -10.63 11.52
CA ASP A 411 5.93 -10.23 10.11
C ASP A 411 7.32 -10.51 9.57
N THR A 412 8.38 -10.15 10.32
CA THR A 412 9.76 -10.32 9.86
C THR A 412 10.09 -11.79 9.57
N VAL A 413 9.50 -12.72 10.35
CA VAL A 413 9.66 -14.17 10.10
C VAL A 413 9.11 -14.61 8.74
N LEU A 414 8.20 -13.86 8.12
CA LEU A 414 7.69 -14.14 6.75
C LEU A 414 8.75 -13.87 5.66
N ALA A 415 9.81 -13.11 5.96
CA ALA A 415 10.90 -12.84 5.01
C ALA A 415 12.03 -13.91 5.04
N VAL A 416 12.00 -14.81 6.02
CA VAL A 416 13.03 -15.84 6.20
C VAL A 416 12.92 -16.89 5.10
N ARG A 417 14.05 -17.22 4.47
CA ARG A 417 14.21 -18.27 3.46
C ARG A 417 15.22 -19.32 3.93
N ALA A 418 15.19 -20.50 3.32
CA ALA A 418 16.10 -21.57 3.70
C ALA A 418 17.56 -21.15 3.48
N GLY A 419 18.41 -21.36 4.48
CA GLY A 419 19.79 -20.89 4.51
C GLY A 419 19.98 -19.49 5.11
N ASP A 420 18.91 -18.74 5.37
CA ASP A 420 19.00 -17.45 6.07
C ASP A 420 19.33 -17.68 7.55
N THR A 421 20.01 -16.73 8.16
CA THR A 421 20.25 -16.67 9.61
C THR A 421 19.34 -15.65 10.26
N VAL A 422 18.75 -16.00 11.41
CA VAL A 422 17.91 -15.09 12.20
C VAL A 422 18.62 -14.70 13.49
N ASN A 423 18.80 -13.40 13.69
CA ASN A 423 19.40 -12.81 14.89
C ASN A 423 18.33 -12.08 15.69
N PHE A 424 18.36 -12.23 17.01
CA PHE A 424 17.55 -11.46 17.94
C PHE A 424 18.42 -10.57 18.80
N THR A 425 18.04 -9.30 18.93
CA THR A 425 18.50 -8.41 19.99
C THR A 425 17.49 -8.47 21.13
N LEU A 426 17.97 -8.71 22.34
CA LEU A 426 17.13 -8.93 23.51
C LEU A 426 17.77 -8.45 24.81
N GLU A 427 16.94 -8.25 25.83
CA GLU A 427 17.36 -8.06 27.21
C GLU A 427 17.13 -9.35 28.01
N ARG A 428 18.16 -9.81 28.73
CA ARG A 428 18.09 -10.97 29.64
C ARG A 428 18.72 -10.62 30.98
N GLY A 429 17.91 -10.62 32.04
CA GLY A 429 18.39 -10.28 33.38
C GLY A 429 18.88 -8.83 33.54
N GLY A 430 18.45 -7.93 32.63
CA GLY A 430 18.84 -6.52 32.59
C GLY A 430 20.06 -6.20 31.73
N ASP A 431 20.67 -7.21 31.09
CA ASP A 431 21.76 -7.03 30.14
C ASP A 431 21.24 -7.18 28.70
N GLU A 432 21.58 -6.24 27.83
CA GLU A 432 21.36 -6.34 26.38
C GLU A 432 22.34 -7.35 25.75
N MET A 433 21.82 -8.18 24.85
CA MET A 433 22.62 -9.11 24.06
C MET A 433 22.01 -9.41 22.70
N CYS A 434 22.86 -9.88 21.79
CA CYS A 434 22.44 -10.41 20.50
C CYS A 434 22.67 -11.93 20.47
N VAL A 435 21.65 -12.67 20.04
CA VAL A 435 21.70 -14.13 19.90
C VAL A 435 21.31 -14.53 18.47
N SER A 436 22.02 -15.51 17.93
CA SER A 436 21.77 -16.04 16.58
C SER A 436 21.13 -17.42 16.69
N LEU A 437 20.03 -17.64 15.97
CA LEU A 437 19.43 -18.97 15.82
C LEU A 437 20.24 -19.89 14.89
N GLY A 438 21.18 -19.31 14.13
CA GLY A 438 21.91 -20.00 13.08
C GLY A 438 21.10 -20.08 11.78
N GLU A 439 21.61 -20.87 10.83
CA GLU A 439 20.97 -21.08 9.54
C GLU A 439 19.66 -21.86 9.68
N ILE A 440 18.59 -21.32 9.12
CA ILE A 440 17.26 -21.95 9.10
C ILE A 440 17.18 -22.94 7.94
N SER A 441 16.92 -24.20 8.26
CA SER A 441 16.83 -25.32 7.32
C SER A 441 15.45 -25.41 6.65
N GLN A 442 15.36 -26.04 5.47
CA GLN A 442 14.07 -26.31 4.82
C GLN A 442 13.11 -27.16 5.68
N SER A 443 13.62 -28.02 6.56
CA SER A 443 12.80 -28.82 7.47
C SER A 443 12.09 -28.01 8.56
N GLU A 444 12.46 -26.74 8.71
CA GLU A 444 11.86 -25.83 9.70
C GLU A 444 10.79 -24.94 9.07
N TYR A 445 10.25 -25.31 7.91
CA TYR A 445 9.15 -24.58 7.26
C TYR A 445 7.83 -25.30 7.42
N THR A 446 6.76 -24.52 7.50
CA THR A 446 5.39 -25.01 7.38
C THR A 446 4.69 -24.35 6.21
N LEU A 447 3.79 -25.09 5.57
CA LEU A 447 2.89 -24.54 4.56
C LEU A 447 1.67 -23.97 5.29
N THR A 448 1.45 -22.68 5.11
CA THR A 448 0.31 -21.97 5.72
C THR A 448 -0.66 -21.58 4.63
N TRP A 449 -1.78 -22.32 4.50
CA TRP A 449 -2.82 -22.06 3.49
C TRP A 449 -3.60 -20.80 3.82
#